data_AF-A0A953BG76-F1
#
_entry.id   AF-A0A953BG76-F1
#
_cell.length_a   1.000
_cell.length_b   1.000
_cell.length_c   1.000
_cell.angle_alpha   90.00
_cell.angle_beta   90.00
_cell.angle_gamma   90.00
#
_symmetry.space_group_name_H-M   'P 1'
#
loop_
_entity.id
_entity.type
_entity.pdbx_description
1 polymer ?
#
loop_
_entity_poly.entity_id
_entity_poly.type
_entity_poly.pdbx_seq_one_letter_code
_entity_poly.pdbx_strand_id
1 'polypeptide(L)' 'MNQFGMQMPGGRARRAAGVDVYTGLLFLAVAALILATAVLWMQGSKIGPKGSPFAVHEGGKIDLKDPPRR' A
#
# COMPACT_ATOMS: atom_id res chain seq x y z
N MET A 1 -35.37 22.73 42.82
CA MET A 1 -35.09 21.28 42.63
C MET A 1 -35.82 20.80 41.39
N ASN A 2 -35.23 19.80 40.74
CA ASN A 2 -35.74 18.98 39.63
C ASN A 2 -35.35 19.41 38.21
N GLN A 3 -34.03 19.32 37.94
CA GLN A 3 -33.48 18.18 37.20
C GLN A 3 -34.25 17.71 35.95
N PHE A 4 -34.48 18.61 35.01
CA PHE A 4 -34.56 18.23 33.58
C PHE A 4 -33.34 18.76 32.82
N GLY A 5 -32.19 18.68 33.47
CA GLY A 5 -30.87 18.57 32.85
C GLY A 5 -30.40 17.11 32.81
N MET A 6 -31.30 16.15 32.57
CA MET A 6 -30.92 14.74 32.54
C MET A 6 -31.57 13.98 31.39
N GLN A 7 -30.68 13.52 30.52
CA GLN A 7 -30.88 12.79 29.26
C GLN A 7 -31.31 13.70 28.11
N MET A 8 -30.34 14.11 27.29
CA MET A 8 -30.56 14.21 25.85
C MET A 8 -30.50 12.77 25.32
N PRO A 9 -31.62 12.02 25.22
CA PRO A 9 -31.60 10.62 24.83
C PRO A 9 -31.43 10.61 23.31
N GLY A 10 -30.18 10.51 22.88
CA GLY A 10 -29.76 10.68 21.49
C GLY A 10 -28.33 11.18 21.35
N GLY A 11 -27.78 11.77 22.43
CA GLY A 11 -26.37 12.10 22.52
C GLY A 11 -25.52 10.82 22.55
N ARG A 12 -25.11 10.35 21.37
CA ARG A 12 -24.27 9.16 21.17
C ARG A 12 -24.99 7.84 21.50
N ALA A 13 -26.03 7.49 20.74
CA ALA A 13 -26.16 6.09 20.39
C ALA A 13 -24.88 5.73 19.64
N ARG A 14 -23.94 5.18 20.40
CA ARG A 14 -22.58 4.79 20.05
C ARG A 14 -22.63 3.99 18.74
N ARG A 15 -22.56 4.67 17.59
CA ARG A 15 -22.15 4.01 16.35
C ARG A 15 -20.75 3.52 16.67
N ALA A 16 -20.66 2.24 16.99
CA ALA A 16 -19.39 1.56 17.16
C ALA A 16 -18.50 1.96 15.98
N ALA A 17 -17.20 2.12 16.22
CA ALA A 17 -16.23 2.30 15.15
C ALA A 17 -16.27 1.03 14.29
N GLY A 18 -17.14 1.03 13.29
CA GLY A 18 -17.34 -0.03 12.33
C GLY A 18 -16.56 0.31 11.07
N VAL A 19 -16.19 -0.72 10.30
CA VAL A 19 -15.58 -0.54 8.99
C VAL A 19 -16.56 0.25 8.12
N ASP A 20 -16.14 1.46 7.75
CA ASP A 20 -16.88 2.33 6.85
C ASP A 20 -16.34 2.23 5.41
N VAL A 21 -17.04 2.87 4.48
CA VAL A 21 -16.65 2.88 3.06
C VAL A 21 -15.25 3.47 2.88
N TYR A 22 -14.86 4.46 3.68
CA TYR A 22 -13.53 5.06 3.63
C TYR A 22 -12.43 4.08 4.04
N THR A 23 -12.69 3.25 5.04
CA THR A 23 -11.81 2.15 5.45
C THR A 23 -11.66 1.11 4.33
N GLY A 24 -12.76 0.80 3.62
CA GLY A 24 -12.73 -0.08 2.44
C GLY A 24 -11.93 0.49 1.28
N LEU A 25 -12.12 1.79 0.98
CA LEU A 25 -11.35 2.50 -0.05
C LEU A 25 -9.86 2.59 0.30
N LEU A 26 -9.53 2.83 1.58
CA LEU A 26 -8.16 2.84 2.07
C LEU A 26 -7.48 1.48 1.84
N PHE A 27 -8.16 0.38 2.17
CA PHE A 27 -7.64 -0.96 1.94
C PHE A 27 -7.38 -1.22 0.45
N LEU A 28 -8.33 -0.85 -0.41
CA LEU A 28 -8.18 -1.00 -1.87
C LEU A 28 -6.98 -0.19 -2.39
N ALA A 29 -6.81 1.04 -1.92
CA ALA A 29 -5.69 1.90 -2.32
C ALA A 29 -4.34 1.28 -1.91
N VAL A 30 -4.24 0.73 -0.69
CA VAL A 30 -3.04 0.04 -0.22
C VAL A 30 -2.77 -1.22 -1.03
N ALA A 31 -3.79 -2.02 -1.33
CA ALA A 31 -3.66 -3.22 -2.15
C ALA A 31 -3.16 -2.89 -3.57
N ALA A 32 -3.71 -1.85 -4.19
CA ALA A 32 -3.27 -1.38 -5.51
C ALA A 32 -1.82 -0.87 -5.48
N LEU A 33 -1.42 -0.16 -4.42
CA LEU A 33 -0.05 0.32 -4.24
C LEU A 33 0.94 -0.83 -4.12
N ILE A 34 0.62 -1.87 -3.33
CA ILE A 34 1.43 -3.08 -3.20
C ILE A 34 1.61 -3.74 -4.57
N LEU A 35 0.52 -3.91 -5.31
CA LEU A 35 0.56 -4.55 -6.63
C LEU A 35 1.43 -3.75 -7.61
N ALA A 36 1.32 -2.42 -7.61
CA ALA A 36 2.18 -1.54 -8.41
C ALA A 36 3.67 -1.69 -8.04
N THR A 37 4.00 -1.73 -6.75
CA THR A 37 5.40 -1.92 -6.30
C THR A 37 5.96 -3.29 -6.69
N ALA A 38 5.13 -4.34 -6.68
CA ALA A 38 5.54 -5.67 -7.12
C ALA A 38 5.83 -5.71 -8.62
N VAL A 39 5.00 -5.06 -9.46
CA VAL A 39 5.25 -4.96 -10.90
C VAL A 39 6.54 -4.20 -11.18
N LEU A 40 6.77 -3.09 -10.47
CA LEU A 40 8.01 -2.33 -10.58
C LEU A 40 9.23 -3.16 -10.17
N TRP A 41 9.13 -3.97 -9.13
CA TRP A 41 10.19 -4.90 -8.71
C TRP A 41 10.51 -5.93 -9.79
N MET A 42 9.49 -6.56 -10.38
CA MET A 42 9.67 -7.58 -11.42
C MET A 42 10.40 -7.03 -12.63
N GLN A 43 10.06 -5.81 -13.05
CA GLN A 43 10.67 -5.18 -14.22
C GLN A 43 12.04 -4.62 -13.87
N GLY A 44 12.20 -3.98 -12.71
CA GLY A 44 13.47 -3.49 -12.19
C GLY A 44 14.50 -4.61 -12.04
N SER A 45 14.08 -5.80 -11.61
CA SER A 45 14.98 -6.96 -11.48
C SER A 45 15.42 -7.57 -12.81
N LYS A 46 14.81 -7.18 -13.94
CA LYS A 46 15.25 -7.61 -15.28
C LYS A 46 16.29 -6.65 -15.86
N ILE A 47 16.08 -5.36 -15.66
CA ILE A 47 16.94 -4.31 -16.23
C ILE A 47 18.06 -3.89 -15.28
N GLY A 48 17.92 -4.18 -13.99
CA GLY A 48 18.85 -3.78 -12.95
C GLY A 48 20.17 -4.58 -13.00
N PRO A 49 21.29 -3.99 -12.56
CA PRO A 49 22.59 -4.63 -12.54
C PRO A 49 22.55 -5.98 -11.84
N LYS A 50 22.97 -7.06 -12.52
CA LYS A 50 22.95 -8.44 -11.97
C LYS A 50 21.57 -8.88 -11.44
N GLY A 51 20.51 -8.23 -11.89
CA GLY A 51 19.13 -8.45 -11.45
C GLY A 51 18.73 -7.75 -10.15
N SER A 52 19.53 -6.80 -9.65
CA SER A 52 19.18 -5.95 -8.50
C SER A 52 18.37 -4.73 -8.94
N PRO A 53 17.11 -4.56 -8.50
CA PRO A 53 16.25 -3.44 -8.90
C PRO A 53 16.65 -2.09 -8.29
N PHE A 54 17.54 -2.07 -7.30
CA PHE A 54 17.99 -0.85 -6.62
C PHE A 54 19.40 -0.41 -7.02
N ALA A 55 20.14 -1.25 -7.74
CA ALA A 55 21.47 -0.90 -8.20
C ALA A 55 21.40 -0.09 -9.50
N VAL A 56 22.39 0.78 -9.71
CA VAL A 56 22.53 1.59 -10.92
C VAL A 56 23.70 1.06 -11.75
N HIS A 57 23.57 1.07 -13.08
CA HIS A 57 24.66 0.70 -13.98
C HIS A 57 25.78 1.73 -13.92
N GLU A 58 27.03 1.26 -13.98
CA GLU A 58 28.17 2.16 -14.17
C GLU A 58 28.13 2.77 -15.59
N GLY A 59 28.55 4.03 -15.73
CA GLY A 59 28.55 4.72 -17.02
C GLY A 59 29.29 3.93 -18.10
N GLY A 60 28.59 3.56 -19.17
CA GLY A 60 29.15 2.81 -20.30
C GLY A 60 29.23 1.29 -20.12
N LYS A 61 28.76 0.73 -18.99
CA LYS A 61 28.74 -0.72 -18.75
C LYS A 61 27.34 -1.17 -18.34
N ILE A 62 26.74 -2.03 -19.16
CA ILE A 62 25.43 -2.62 -18.88
C ILE A 62 25.66 -4.07 -18.45
N ASP A 63 25.36 -4.39 -17.19
CA ASP A 63 25.53 -5.72 -16.61
C ASP A 63 24.15 -6.33 -16.29
N LEU A 64 23.59 -7.11 -17.21
CA LEU A 64 22.27 -7.73 -17.03
C LEU A 64 22.38 -9.11 -16.40
N LYS A 65 21.29 -9.56 -15.78
CA LYS A 65 21.20 -10.93 -15.30
C LYS A 65 21.27 -11.90 -16.50
N ASP A 66 22.24 -12.81 -16.47
CA ASP A 66 22.38 -13.84 -17.50
C ASP A 66 21.11 -14.69 -17.63
N PRO A 67 20.62 -14.95 -18.86
CA PRO A 67 19.52 -15.86 -19.07
C PRO A 67 19.95 -17.28 -18.67
N PRO A 68 19.03 -18.11 -18.14
CA PRO A 68 19.33 -19.50 -17.85
C PRO A 68 19.76 -20.19 -19.15
N ARG A 69 21.03 -20.60 -19.24
CA ARG A 69 21.53 -21.42 -20.36
C ARG A 69 20.79 -22.75 -20.31
N ARG A 70 19.86 -22.94 -21.23
CA ARG A 70 19.25 -24.24 -21.51
C ARG A 70 20.19 -25.10 -22.33
#